data_AF-A0A5K7TVM9-F1
#
_entry.id   AF-A0A5K7TVM9-F1
#
_cell.length_a   1.000
_cell.length_b   1.000
_cell.length_c   1.000
_cell.angle_alpha   90.00
_cell.angle_beta   90.00
_cell.angle_gamma   90.00
#
_symmetry.space_group_name_H-M   'P 1'
#
loop_
_entity.id
_entity.type
_entity.pdbx_description
1 polymer ?
#
loop_
_entity_poly.entity_id
_entity_poly.type
_entity_poly.pdbx_seq_one_letter_code
_entity_poly.pdbx_strand_id
1 'polypeptide(L)' 'MLEMRQMIEQACLPDRCEVSCTDGVSLTIRLGQGQNLEEGVVLTGVSLQNLNSCRDVVNLVGQLHALRSSHPASLRAIA' A
#
# COMPACT_ATOMS: atom_id res chain seq x y z
N MET A 1 13.58 -11.07 -1.91
CA MET A 1 12.68 -10.23 -1.06
C MET A 1 12.46 -8.85 -1.67
N LEU A 2 13.51 -8.19 -2.19
CA LEU A 2 13.34 -6.96 -2.98
C LEU A 2 12.34 -7.11 -4.13
N GLU A 3 12.33 -8.24 -4.86
CA GLU A 3 11.44 -8.37 -6.03
C GLU A 3 9.96 -8.24 -5.68
N MET A 4 9.53 -8.86 -4.57
CA MET A 4 8.13 -8.82 -4.16
C MET A 4 7.71 -7.43 -3.67
N ARG A 5 8.62 -6.71 -2.99
CA ARG A 5 8.45 -5.29 -2.67
C ARG A 5 8.27 -4.47 -3.95
N GLN A 6 9.17 -4.62 -4.91
CA GLN A 6 9.11 -3.92 -6.21
C GLN A 6 7.80 -4.22 -6.94
N MET A 7 7.32 -5.47 -6.94
CA MET A 7 6.05 -5.85 -7.58
C MET A 7 4.85 -5.12 -6.95
N ILE A 8 4.79 -5.02 -5.63
CA ILE A 8 3.72 -4.29 -4.92
C ILE A 8 3.83 -2.79 -5.19
N GLU A 9 5.03 -2.21 -5.13
CA GLU A 9 5.26 -0.77 -5.35
C GLU A 9 4.98 -0.36 -6.81
N GLN A 10 5.25 -1.22 -7.79
CA GLN A 10 4.86 -1.01 -9.19
C GLN A 10 3.35 -1.20 -9.42
N ALA A 11 2.70 -2.16 -8.75
CA ALA A 11 1.27 -2.40 -8.91
C ALA A 11 0.38 -1.27 -8.38
N CYS A 12 0.88 -0.46 -7.44
CA CYS A 12 0.20 0.73 -6.92
C CYS A 12 0.30 2.00 -7.79
N LEU A 13 1.11 2.00 -8.86
CA LEU A 13 1.29 3.17 -9.72
C LEU A 13 -0.06 3.62 -10.35
N PRO A 14 -0.30 4.93 -10.51
CA PRO A 14 0.66 6.04 -10.42
C PRO A 14 0.87 6.63 -9.02
N ASP A 15 0.26 6.06 -7.98
CA ASP A 15 0.41 6.55 -6.60
C ASP A 15 1.73 6.06 -5.98
N ARG A 16 2.30 6.87 -5.08
CA ARG A 16 3.51 6.52 -4.33
C ARG A 16 3.18 5.50 -3.24
N CYS A 17 3.52 4.24 -3.52
CA CYS A 17 3.55 3.16 -2.53
C CYS A 17 4.92 3.02 -1.86
N GLU A 18 4.93 2.67 -0.58
CA GLU A 18 6.11 2.30 0.20
C GLU A 18 5.83 0.99 0.97
N VAL A 19 6.67 -0.03 0.74
CA VAL A 19 6.54 -1.35 1.39
C VAL A 19 7.72 -1.58 2.34
N SER A 20 7.42 -1.84 3.62
CA SER A 20 8.41 -2.13 4.67
C SER A 20 8.07 -3.41 5.42
N CYS A 21 9.08 -4.06 6.00
CA CYS A 21 8.93 -5.32 6.73
C CYS A 21 9.81 -5.31 8.00
N THR A 22 9.24 -4.90 9.13
CA THR A 22 9.98 -4.69 10.37
C THR A 22 10.21 -5.97 11.16
N ASP A 23 9.28 -6.93 11.05
CA ASP A 23 9.18 -8.13 11.90
C ASP A 23 9.52 -9.44 11.14
N GLY A 24 9.88 -9.35 9.86
CA GLY A 24 10.24 -10.49 9.02
C GLY A 24 9.10 -11.47 8.65
N VAL A 25 7.93 -11.39 9.31
CA VAL A 25 6.70 -12.14 8.96
C VAL A 25 5.55 -11.26 8.43
N SER A 26 5.50 -9.99 8.87
CA SER A 26 4.44 -9.04 8.51
C SER A 26 4.95 -7.83 7.74
N LEU A 27 4.26 -7.49 6.66
CA LEU A 27 4.49 -6.28 5.88
C LEU A 27 3.64 -5.11 6.39
N THR A 28 4.20 -3.92 6.25
CA THR A 28 3.55 -2.62 6.37
C THR A 28 3.61 -1.94 5.02
N ILE A 29 2.45 -1.51 4.51
CA ILE A 29 2.31 -0.96 3.17
C ILE A 29 1.60 0.38 3.28
N ARG A 30 2.23 1.42 2.73
CA ARG A 30 1.73 2.79 2.75
C ARG A 30 1.43 3.19 1.32
N LEU A 31 0.18 3.54 1.03
CA LEU A 31 -0.26 4.04 -0.27
C LEU A 31 -0.58 5.53 -0.11
N GLY A 32 0.21 6.40 -0.73
CA GLY A 32 0.05 7.85 -0.64
C GLY A 32 -1.20 8.38 -1.32
N GLN A 33 -1.31 9.71 -1.45
CA GLN A 33 -2.15 10.37 -2.45
C GLN A 33 -1.24 11.08 -3.45
N GLY A 34 -1.16 10.55 -4.68
CA GLY A 34 -0.17 10.99 -5.65
C GLY A 34 1.24 10.81 -5.09
N GLN A 35 1.95 11.91 -4.85
CA GLN A 35 3.32 11.89 -4.31
C GLN A 35 3.40 11.97 -2.78
N ASN A 36 2.29 12.32 -2.10
CA ASN A 36 2.28 12.58 -0.66
C ASN A 36 1.95 11.32 0.15
N LEU A 37 2.91 10.85 0.97
CA LEU A 37 2.80 9.59 1.73
C LEU A 37 2.20 9.78 3.14
N GLU A 38 1.96 11.03 3.55
CA GLU A 38 1.37 11.36 4.86
C GLU A 38 -0.16 11.44 4.79
N GLU A 39 -0.71 11.95 3.68
CA GLU A 39 -2.16 11.95 3.40
C GLU A 39 -2.65 10.61 2.81
N GLY A 40 -1.83 9.56 2.90
CA GLY A 40 -2.13 8.23 2.39
C GLY A 40 -2.91 7.33 3.36
N VAL A 41 -3.13 6.08 2.95
CA VAL A 41 -3.58 4.98 3.81
C VAL A 41 -2.42 4.06 4.16
N VAL A 42 -2.43 3.54 5.39
CA VAL A 42 -1.41 2.62 5.90
C VAL A 42 -2.06 1.31 6.31
N LEU A 43 -1.61 0.21 5.71
CA LEU A 43 -2.05 -1.16 5.99
C LEU A 43 -0.92 -1.94 6.65
N THR A 44 -1.12 -2.39 7.88
CA THR A 44 -0.16 -3.16 8.68
C THR A 44 -0.63 -4.60 8.86
N GLY A 45 0.29 -5.50 9.25
CA GLY A 45 -0.04 -6.90 9.53
C GLY A 45 -0.25 -7.79 8.29
N VAL A 46 0.12 -7.31 7.10
CA VAL A 46 -0.03 -8.06 5.85
C VAL A 46 0.95 -9.22 5.85
N SER A 47 0.49 -10.43 6.13
CA SER A 47 1.35 -11.60 6.33
C SER A 47 2.05 -11.99 5.02
N LEU A 48 3.38 -12.13 5.03
CA LEU A 48 4.17 -12.50 3.84
C LEU A 48 3.67 -13.79 3.17
N GLN A 49 3.24 -14.77 3.97
CA GLN A 49 2.68 -16.04 3.49
C GLN A 49 1.44 -15.89 2.60
N ASN A 50 0.70 -14.78 2.72
CA ASN A 50 -0.48 -14.51 1.90
C ASN A 50 -0.10 -14.05 0.49
N LEU A 51 1.03 -13.33 0.35
CA LEU A 51 1.48 -12.75 -0.92
C LEU A 51 2.33 -13.71 -1.77
N ASN A 52 1.93 -14.98 -1.84
CA ASN A 52 2.64 -16.02 -2.60
C ASN A 52 2.40 -15.97 -4.12
N SER A 53 1.68 -14.97 -4.64
CA SER A 53 1.36 -14.87 -6.07
C SER A 53 0.99 -13.46 -6.52
N CYS A 54 1.13 -13.19 -7.82
CA CYS A 54 0.75 -11.91 -8.44
C CYS A 54 -0.73 -11.57 -8.21
N ARG A 55 -1.61 -12.58 -8.10
CA ARG A 55 -3.04 -12.40 -7.77
C ARG A 55 -3.21 -11.74 -6.40
N ASP A 56 -2.49 -12.19 -5.39
CA ASP A 56 -2.61 -11.68 -4.02
C ASP A 56 -2.02 -10.29 -3.89
N VAL A 57 -0.94 -9.99 -4.63
CA VAL A 57 -0.45 -8.60 -4.81
C VAL A 57 -1.53 -7.70 -5.43
N VAL A 58 -2.18 -8.12 -6.52
CA VAL A 58 -3.28 -7.33 -7.15
C VAL A 58 -4.48 -7.19 -6.22
N ASN A 59 -4.87 -8.25 -5.48
CA ASN A 59 -5.96 -8.22 -4.51
C ASN A 59 -5.67 -7.29 -3.32
N LEU A 60 -4.42 -7.26 -2.86
CA LEU A 60 -3.91 -6.36 -1.83
C LEU A 60 -3.94 -4.89 -2.29
N VAL A 61 -3.49 -4.60 -3.52
CA VAL A 61 -3.56 -3.26 -4.11
C VAL A 61 -5.01 -2.82 -4.32
N GLY A 62 -5.90 -3.73 -4.73
CA GLY A 62 -7.34 -3.48 -4.80
C GLY A 62 -7.94 -3.10 -3.44
N GLN A 63 -7.56 -3.81 -2.36
CA GLN A 63 -7.97 -3.46 -0.99
C GLN A 63 -7.39 -2.12 -0.54
N LEU A 64 -6.13 -1.80 -0.85
CA LEU A 64 -5.52 -0.50 -0.56
C LEU A 64 -6.24 0.64 -1.31
N HIS A 65 -6.61 0.45 -2.58
CA HIS A 65 -7.40 1.41 -3.35
C HIS A 65 -8.84 1.55 -2.83
N ALA A 66 -9.47 0.46 -2.39
CA ALA A 66 -10.80 0.51 -1.78
C ALA A 66 -10.77 1.22 -0.41
N LEU A 67 -9.79 0.92 0.43
CA LEU A 67 -9.55 1.59 1.71
C LEU A 67 -9.32 3.09 1.49
N ARG A 68 -8.49 3.45 0.51
CA ARG A 68 -8.24 4.83 0.06
C ARG A 68 -9.51 5.54 -0.42
N SER A 69 -10.35 4.88 -1.22
CA SER A 69 -11.62 5.45 -1.68
C SER A 69 -12.63 5.63 -0.54
N SER A 70 -12.60 4.74 0.45
CA SER A 70 -13.42 4.78 1.66
C SER A 70 -12.90 5.77 2.72
N HIS A 71 -11.61 6.05 2.73
CA HIS A 71 -10.94 7.05 3.55
C HIS A 71 -10.48 8.21 2.64
N PRO A 72 -11.39 9.13 2.25
CA PRO A 72 -10.95 10.40 1.68
C PRO A 72 -10.13 11.13 2.76
N ALA A 73 -8.81 11.00 2.65
CA ALA A 73 -7.86 11.69 3.51
C ALA A 73 -8.24 13.17 3.51
N SER A 74 -8.39 13.73 4.72
CA SER A 74 -9.21 14.91 4.98
C SER A 74 -8.99 15.99 3.92
N LEU A 75 -10.09 16.42 3.27
CA LEU A 75 -10.12 17.61 2.42
C LEU A 75 -9.75 18.84 3.28
N ARG A 76 -8.45 19.01 3.55
CA ARG A 76 -7.85 20.19 4.15
C ARG A 76 -7.74 21.28 3.08
N ALA A 77 -8.90 21.63 2.53
CA ALA A 77 -9.13 22.93 1.94
C ALA A 77 -8.87 23.98 3.02
N ILE A 78 -7.65 24.51 3.02
CA ILE A 78 -7.30 25.74 3.72
C ILE A 78 -7.19 26.81 2.63
N ALA A 79 -8.07 27.81 2.75
CA ALA A 79 -8.11 29.02 1.93
C ALA A 79 -7.43 30.18 2.67
#